data_AF-A0A6L6F6T4-F1
#
_entry.id   AF-A0A6L6F6T4-F1
#
_cell.length_a   1.000
_cell.length_b   1.000
_cell.length_c   1.000
_cell.angle_alpha   90.00
_cell.angle_beta   90.00
_cell.angle_gamma   90.00
#
_symmetry.space_group_name_H-M   'P 1'
#
loop_
_entity.id
_entity.type
_entity.pdbx_description
1 polymer ?
#
loop_
_entity_poly.entity_id
_entity_poly.type
_entity_poly.pdbx_seq_one_letter_code
_entity_poly.pdbx_strand_id
1 'polypeptide(L)'
;MKRIKSKLLIVILLALGAFAYQFYTTIGDSDVTRQAEKLIENKLSSGSPLTFENVKIVLKSEFKEGESYRVCGFYQTSEQGDKLPFVASVSVQDGKFSEHHQLITSDTPELRTAIVSLCEKSQ
;
A
#
# COMPACT_ATOMS: atom_id res chain seq x y z
N MET A 1 -2.94 46.07 21.07
CA MET A 1 -2.98 45.34 19.78
C MET A 1 -1.78 44.42 19.50
N LYS A 2 -0.51 44.77 19.80
CA LYS A 2 0.66 43.88 19.55
C LYS A 2 0.57 42.50 20.24
N ARG A 3 0.12 42.44 21.50
CA ARG A 3 0.00 41.18 22.26
C ARG A 3 -1.07 40.21 21.74
N ILE A 4 -2.12 40.70 21.06
CA ILE A 4 -3.19 39.86 20.50
C ILE A 4 -2.71 39.19 19.21
N LYS A 5 -1.95 39.92 18.37
CA LYS A 5 -1.37 39.38 17.13
C LYS A 5 -0.35 38.27 17.39
N SER A 6 0.51 38.39 18.43
CA SER A 6 1.44 37.31 18.79
C SER A 6 0.74 36.05 19.29
N LYS A 7 -0.34 36.17 20.08
CA LYS A 7 -1.09 35.01 20.56
C LYS A 7 -1.77 34.27 19.40
N LEU A 8 -2.33 35.00 18.45
CA LEU A 8 -2.94 34.42 17.24
C LEU A 8 -1.91 33.67 16.40
N LEU A 9 -0.70 34.23 16.26
CA LEU A 9 0.38 33.63 15.48
C LEU A 9 0.89 32.33 16.11
N ILE A 10 0.98 32.27 17.44
CA ILE A 10 1.32 31.03 18.18
C ILE A 10 0.24 29.96 17.98
N VAL A 11 -1.03 30.33 18.03
CA VAL A 11 -2.14 29.39 17.81
C VAL A 11 -2.11 28.84 16.38
N ILE A 12 -1.83 29.68 15.38
CA ILE A 12 -1.68 29.25 13.98
C ILE A 12 -0.48 28.31 13.83
N LEU A 13 0.67 28.61 14.45
CA LEU A 13 1.85 27.74 14.43
C LEU A 13 1.58 26.37 15.07
N LEU A 14 0.86 26.34 16.20
CA LEU A 14 0.48 25.08 16.84
C LEU A 14 -0.50 24.28 15.99
N ALA A 15 -1.48 24.93 15.37
CA ALA A 15 -2.40 24.28 14.44
C ALA A 15 -1.66 23.70 13.23
N LEU A 16 -0.74 24.45 12.63
CA LEU A 16 0.09 23.97 11.51
C LEU A 16 0.99 22.79 11.93
N GLY A 17 1.56 22.83 13.13
CA GLY A 17 2.36 21.72 13.67
C GLY A 17 1.53 20.44 13.88
N ALA A 18 0.33 20.56 14.43
CA ALA A 18 -0.57 19.42 14.63
C ALA A 18 -1.08 18.85 13.30
N PHE A 19 -1.44 19.71 12.34
CA PHE A 19 -1.85 19.28 11.00
C PHE A 19 -0.71 18.59 10.25
N ALA A 20 0.51 19.11 10.32
CA ALA A 20 1.69 18.48 9.71
C ALA A 20 1.98 17.10 10.34
N TYR A 21 1.78 16.95 11.65
CA TYR A 21 1.97 15.67 12.34
C TYR A 21 0.94 14.63 11.89
N GLN A 22 -0.35 14.98 11.84
CA GLN A 22 -1.40 14.05 11.39
C GLN A 22 -1.26 13.64 9.92
N PHE A 23 -0.82 14.55 9.05
CA PHE A 23 -0.58 14.22 7.64
C PHE A 23 0.63 13.31 7.46
N TYR A 24 1.64 13.41 8.32
CA TYR A 24 2.82 12.56 8.26
C TYR A 24 2.57 11.12 8.73
N THR A 25 1.60 10.91 9.63
CA THR A 25 1.34 9.58 10.23
C THR A 25 0.19 8.81 9.58
N THR A 26 -0.46 9.36 8.56
CA THR A 26 -1.58 8.69 7.88
C THR A 26 -1.04 7.87 6.71
N ILE A 27 -1.11 6.54 6.81
CA ILE A 27 -0.81 5.64 5.68
C ILE A 27 -1.93 5.80 4.65
N GLY A 28 -1.58 6.24 3.44
CA GLY A 28 -2.52 6.38 2.34
C GLY A 28 -2.58 5.16 1.43
N ASP A 29 -3.57 5.14 0.54
CA ASP A 29 -3.73 4.08 -0.47
C ASP A 29 -2.47 3.89 -1.34
N SER A 30 -1.76 4.97 -1.66
CA SER A 30 -0.50 4.92 -2.41
C SER A 30 0.63 4.25 -1.64
N ASP A 31 0.65 4.38 -0.31
CA ASP A 31 1.65 3.72 0.53
C ASP A 31 1.35 2.22 0.61
N VAL A 32 0.07 1.84 0.66
CA VAL A 32 -0.39 0.45 0.62
C VAL A 32 -0.01 -0.23 -0.70
N THR A 33 -0.27 0.41 -1.85
CA THR A 33 0.12 -0.16 -3.16
C THR A 33 1.63 -0.28 -3.27
N ARG A 34 2.39 0.74 -2.83
CA ARG A 34 3.86 0.70 -2.81
C ARG A 34 4.40 -0.40 -1.89
N GLN A 35 3.76 -0.65 -0.76
CA GLN A 35 4.14 -1.74 0.12
C GLN A 35 3.91 -3.10 -0.54
N ALA A 36 2.81 -3.26 -1.30
CA ALA A 36 2.56 -4.47 -2.07
C ALA A 36 3.62 -4.72 -3.16
N GLU A 37 4.04 -3.67 -3.87
CA GLU A 37 5.13 -3.75 -4.85
C GLU A 37 6.45 -4.18 -4.20
N LYS A 38 6.81 -3.58 -3.06
CA LYS A 38 8.00 -3.97 -2.28
C LYS A 38 7.98 -5.44 -1.86
N LEU A 39 6.81 -6.00 -1.54
CA LEU A 39 6.73 -7.43 -1.21
C LEU A 39 7.14 -8.31 -2.40
N ILE A 40 6.75 -7.93 -3.62
CA ILE A 40 7.16 -8.62 -4.85
C ILE A 40 8.67 -8.46 -5.06
N GLU A 41 9.19 -7.23 -4.97
CA GLU A 41 10.62 -6.94 -5.12
C GLU A 41 11.46 -7.78 -4.15
N ASN A 42 11.05 -7.82 -2.88
CA ASN A 42 11.73 -8.59 -1.84
C ASN A 42 11.66 -10.10 -2.11
N LYS A 43 10.49 -10.63 -2.51
CA LYS A 43 10.31 -12.07 -2.80
C LYS A 43 11.18 -12.51 -3.98
N LEU A 44 11.21 -11.71 -5.05
CA LEU A 44 11.95 -12.07 -6.26
C LEU A 44 13.45 -11.88 -6.09
N SER A 45 13.89 -11.02 -5.14
CA SER A 45 15.31 -10.73 -4.88
C SER A 45 16.09 -10.45 -6.19
N SER A 46 15.40 -9.97 -7.22
CA SER A 46 15.98 -9.85 -8.55
C SER A 46 16.67 -8.50 -8.60
N GLY A 47 17.99 -8.50 -8.82
CA GLY A 47 18.76 -7.27 -9.09
C GLY A 47 18.35 -6.56 -10.40
N SER A 48 17.29 -7.03 -11.07
CA SER A 48 16.69 -6.46 -12.26
C SER A 48 15.47 -5.63 -11.90
N PRO A 49 15.27 -4.46 -12.54
CA PRO A 49 14.11 -3.62 -12.29
C PRO A 49 12.82 -4.34 -12.69
N LEU A 50 11.82 -4.28 -11.81
CA LEU A 50 10.48 -4.80 -12.08
C LEU A 50 9.59 -3.67 -12.61
N THR A 51 8.76 -3.98 -13.59
CA THR A 51 7.70 -3.09 -14.06
C THR A 51 6.37 -3.55 -13.48
N PHE A 52 5.66 -2.65 -12.80
CA PHE A 52 4.35 -2.91 -12.23
C PHE A 52 3.25 -2.26 -13.08
N GLU A 53 2.15 -2.98 -13.26
CA GLU A 53 0.98 -2.50 -14.00
C GLU A 53 -0.33 -2.84 -13.31
N ASN A 54 -1.30 -1.93 -13.43
CA ASN A 54 -2.67 -2.09 -12.91
C ASN A 54 -2.73 -2.46 -11.42
N VAL A 55 -1.77 -1.97 -10.64
CA VAL A 55 -1.74 -2.18 -9.18
C VAL A 55 -2.85 -1.34 -8.55
N LYS A 56 -3.80 -2.02 -7.90
CA LYS A 56 -4.94 -1.38 -7.26
C LYS A 56 -5.36 -2.13 -6.00
N ILE A 57 -5.86 -1.37 -5.03
CA ILE A 57 -6.58 -1.93 -3.88
C ILE A 57 -7.92 -2.43 -4.40
N VAL A 58 -8.18 -3.72 -4.23
CA VAL A 58 -9.43 -4.34 -4.66
C VAL A 58 -10.38 -4.59 -3.49
N LEU A 59 -9.85 -4.73 -2.27
CA LEU A 59 -10.66 -4.89 -1.07
C LEU A 59 -10.00 -4.16 0.10
N LYS A 60 -10.80 -3.39 0.84
CA LYS A 60 -10.44 -2.83 2.15
C LYS A 60 -11.31 -3.50 3.22
N SER A 61 -10.69 -3.95 4.30
CA SER A 61 -11.38 -4.54 5.45
C SER A 61 -10.88 -3.91 6.73
N GLU A 62 -11.80 -3.31 7.49
CA GLU A 62 -11.49 -2.65 8.75
C GLU A 62 -11.82 -3.59 9.92
N PHE A 63 -10.95 -3.65 10.92
CA PHE A 63 -11.14 -4.44 12.14
C PHE A 63 -10.68 -3.62 13.36
N LYS A 64 -10.98 -4.12 14.57
CA LYS A 64 -10.76 -3.34 15.81
C LYS A 64 -9.33 -2.84 16.01
N GLU A 65 -8.36 -3.55 15.47
CA GLU A 65 -6.93 -3.33 15.67
C GLU A 65 -6.24 -2.70 14.45
N GLY A 66 -6.99 -2.42 13.37
CA GLY A 66 -6.41 -1.87 12.15
C GLY A 66 -7.20 -2.14 10.88
N GLU A 67 -6.50 -2.10 9.76
CA GLU A 67 -7.06 -2.23 8.43
C GLU A 67 -6.27 -3.27 7.63
N SER A 68 -6.94 -4.04 6.78
CA SER A 68 -6.32 -4.97 5.85
C SER A 68 -6.75 -4.65 4.43
N TYR A 69 -5.78 -4.59 3.54
CA TYR A 69 -5.93 -4.21 2.16
C TYR A 69 -5.51 -5.38 1.28
N ARG A 70 -6.39 -5.80 0.38
CA ARG A 70 -6.03 -6.70 -0.71
C ARG A 70 -5.64 -5.85 -1.91
N VAL A 71 -4.40 -5.99 -2.33
CA VAL A 71 -3.85 -5.31 -3.51
C VAL A 71 -3.67 -6.35 -4.61
N CYS A 72 -4.15 -6.04 -5.80
CA CYS A 72 -3.95 -6.85 -6.99
C CYS A 72 -3.22 -6.04 -8.04
N GLY A 73 -2.40 -6.70 -8.84
CA GLY A 73 -1.71 -6.08 -9.96
C GLY A 73 -0.97 -7.10 -10.80
N PHE A 74 -0.17 -6.60 -11.73
CA PHE A 74 0.72 -7.38 -12.56
C PHE A 74 2.14 -6.87 -12.40
N TYR A 75 3.11 -7.77 -12.50
CA TYR A 75 4.52 -7.42 -12.57
C TYR A 75 5.18 -8.09 -13.77
N GLN A 76 6.25 -7.48 -14.26
CA GLN A 76 7.13 -8.01 -15.30
C GLN A 76 8.58 -7.91 -14.84
N THR A 77 9.35 -8.97 -15.06
CA THR A 77 10.78 -9.04 -14.71
C THR A 77 11.70 -8.48 -15.81
N SER A 78 11.17 -8.25 -17.01
CA SER A 78 11.86 -7.64 -18.14
C SER A 78 10.84 -6.99 -19.09
N GLU A 79 11.26 -6.00 -19.89
CA GLU A 79 10.37 -5.29 -20.84
C GLU A 79 9.70 -6.21 -21.88
N GLN A 80 10.27 -7.40 -22.11
CA GLN A 80 9.75 -8.40 -23.05
C GLN A 80 9.16 -9.64 -22.35
N GLY A 81 9.04 -9.61 -21.02
CA GLY A 81 8.55 -10.72 -20.22
C GLY A 81 7.02 -10.78 -20.13
N ASP A 82 6.51 -11.97 -19.85
CA ASP A 82 5.09 -12.17 -19.57
C ASP A 82 4.64 -11.36 -18.34
N LYS A 83 3.45 -10.76 -18.43
CA LYS A 83 2.79 -10.11 -17.29
C LYS A 83 2.31 -11.17 -16.32
N LEU A 84 2.89 -11.18 -15.12
CA LEU A 84 2.54 -12.12 -14.07
C LEU A 84 1.61 -11.44 -13.06
N PRO A 85 0.38 -11.94 -12.86
CA PRO A 85 -0.49 -11.38 -11.84
C PRO A 85 0.04 -11.73 -10.44
N PHE A 86 -0.27 -10.85 -9.50
CA PHE A 86 -0.05 -11.06 -8.09
C PHE A 86 -1.23 -10.54 -7.26
N VAL A 87 -1.37 -11.10 -6.06
CA VAL A 87 -2.21 -10.56 -5.00
C VAL A 87 -1.42 -10.48 -3.70
N ALA A 88 -1.50 -9.34 -3.05
CA ALA A 88 -0.89 -9.08 -1.76
C ALA A 88 -1.96 -8.70 -0.73
N SER A 89 -1.77 -9.14 0.50
CA SER A 89 -2.49 -8.64 1.67
C SER A 89 -1.55 -7.77 2.48
N VAL A 90 -1.88 -6.49 2.56
CA VAL A 90 -1.16 -5.46 3.32
C VAL A 90 -2.02 -5.07 4.51
N SER A 91 -1.52 -5.29 5.71
CA SER A 91 -2.24 -4.92 6.93
C SER A 91 -1.55 -3.74 7.61
N VAL A 92 -2.36 -2.82 8.12
CA VAL A 92 -1.96 -1.60 8.81
C VAL A 92 -2.55 -1.64 10.22
N GLN A 93 -1.70 -1.50 11.24
CA GLN A 93 -2.08 -1.49 12.65
C GLN A 93 -1.35 -0.33 13.35
N ASP A 94 -2.04 0.42 14.19
CA ASP A 94 -1.50 1.58 14.92
C ASP A 94 -0.75 2.59 14.02
N GLY A 95 -1.23 2.80 12.78
CA GLY A 95 -0.61 3.70 11.81
C GLY A 95 0.69 3.19 11.20
N LYS A 96 0.99 1.88 11.30
CA LYS A 96 2.18 1.23 10.73
C LYS A 96 1.80 -0.02 9.94
N PHE A 97 2.61 -0.41 8.96
CA PHE A 97 2.47 -1.71 8.31
C PHE A 97 2.79 -2.83 9.29
N SER A 98 1.90 -3.83 9.39
CA SER A 98 2.14 -5.04 10.18
C SER A 98 3.17 -5.94 9.49
N GLU A 99 3.91 -6.76 10.23
CA GLU A 99 4.84 -7.73 9.64
C GLU A 99 4.12 -8.92 8.95
N HIS A 100 2.84 -9.13 9.22
CA HIS A 100 2.05 -10.24 8.70
C HIS A 100 1.45 -9.97 7.32
N HIS A 101 2.33 -9.73 6.34
CA HIS A 101 1.93 -9.63 4.95
C HIS A 101 1.78 -11.01 4.30
N GLN A 102 0.84 -11.14 3.38
CA GLN A 102 0.71 -12.32 2.53
C GLN A 102 0.91 -11.93 1.08
N LEU A 103 1.67 -12.73 0.34
CA LEU A 103 1.92 -12.51 -1.07
C LEU A 103 1.74 -13.82 -1.84
N ILE A 104 0.89 -13.79 -2.85
CA ILE A 104 0.69 -14.91 -3.78
C ILE A 104 1.08 -14.42 -5.18
N THR A 105 2.07 -15.09 -5.77
CA THR A 105 2.54 -14.86 -7.14
C THR A 105 2.10 -16.01 -8.04
N SER A 106 2.01 -15.75 -9.33
CA SER A 106 1.54 -16.71 -10.34
C SER A 106 2.65 -17.67 -10.80
N ASP A 107 3.27 -18.34 -9.83
CA ASP A 107 4.38 -19.28 -10.04
C ASP A 107 3.89 -20.54 -10.81
N THR A 108 2.59 -20.85 -10.75
CA THR A 108 1.95 -21.93 -11.50
C THR A 108 0.68 -21.45 -12.25
N PRO A 109 0.25 -22.16 -13.31
CA PRO A 109 -0.98 -21.83 -14.05
C PRO A 109 -2.26 -21.85 -13.19
N GLU A 110 -2.32 -22.76 -12.21
CA GLU A 110 -3.45 -22.87 -11.28
C GLU A 110 -3.50 -21.65 -10.37
N LEU A 111 -2.35 -21.22 -9.84
CA LEU A 111 -2.25 -20.01 -9.03
C LEU A 111 -2.58 -18.77 -9.85
N ARG A 112 -2.17 -18.70 -11.12
CA ARG A 112 -2.53 -17.61 -12.03
C ARG A 112 -4.05 -17.44 -12.13
N THR A 113 -4.77 -18.55 -12.32
CA THR A 113 -6.24 -18.54 -12.41
C THR A 113 -6.90 -18.16 -11.09
N ALA A 114 -6.37 -18.68 -9.97
CA ALA A 114 -6.86 -18.34 -8.64
C ALA A 114 -6.69 -16.85 -8.31
N ILE A 115 -5.52 -16.27 -8.64
CA ILE A 115 -5.23 -14.85 -8.45
C ILE A 115 -6.20 -13.99 -9.25
N VAL A 116 -6.41 -14.29 -10.55
CA VAL A 116 -7.37 -13.56 -11.39
C VAL A 116 -8.76 -13.59 -10.77
N SER A 117 -9.24 -14.76 -10.33
CA SER A 117 -10.55 -14.87 -9.68
C SER A 117 -10.64 -14.07 -8.37
N LEU A 118 -9.58 -14.06 -7.55
CA LEU A 118 -9.51 -13.30 -6.30
C LEU A 118 -9.51 -11.78 -6.54
N CYS A 119 -8.99 -11.33 -7.69
CA CYS A 119 -8.90 -9.94 -8.08
C CYS A 119 -10.14 -9.41 -8.81
N GLU A 120 -10.96 -10.31 -9.39
CA GLU A 120 -12.25 -9.98 -10.01
C GLU A 120 -13.42 -9.95 -9.01
N LYS A 121 -13.40 -10.84 -8.00
CA LYS A 121 -14.55 -11.05 -7.08
C LYS A 121 -14.74 -9.98 -6.00
N SER A 122 -13.98 -8.91 -6.01
CA SER A 122 -13.96 -7.92 -4.92
C SER A 122 -14.71 -6.62 -5.27
N GLN A 123 -15.80 -6.74 -6.02
CA GLN A 123 -16.73 -5.65 -6.33
C GLN A 123 -17.95 -5.67 -5.41
#